data_AF-A0A6B1BG17-F1
#
_entry.id   AF-A0A6B1BG17-F1
#
_cell.length_a   1.000
_cell.length_b   1.000
_cell.length_c   1.000
_cell.angle_alpha   90.00
_cell.angle_beta   90.00
_cell.angle_gamma   90.00
#
_symmetry.space_group_name_H-M   'P 1'
#
loop_
_entity.id
_entity.type
_entity.pdbx_description
1 polymer ?
#
loop_
_entity_poly.entity_id
_entity_poly.type
_entity_poly.pdbx_seq_one_letter_code
_entity_poly.pdbx_strand_id
1 'polypeptide(L)'
;MDPLAYVELVGLVAQSNCVDRFADALELPRIELDEPADGPPGREGAPAAVKYHWVPTADIKMPNVIKALSAVPAENEALFILSDAQYVPMERVRGDVVSDRNSLTRPQIEVLAARTSKLNECFY
;
A
#
# COMPACT_ATOMS: atom_id res chain seq x y z
N MET A 1 20.14 -5.66 -6.17
CA MET A 1 19.18 -4.58 -6.43
C MET A 1 19.46 -3.48 -5.41
N ASP A 2 19.41 -2.22 -5.82
CA ASP A 2 19.51 -1.09 -4.89
C ASP A 2 18.36 -1.14 -3.85
N PRO A 3 18.60 -0.93 -2.54
CA PRO A 3 17.56 -1.02 -1.53
C PRO A 3 16.39 -0.04 -1.71
N LEU A 4 16.62 1.16 -2.24
CA LEU A 4 15.53 2.11 -2.51
C LEU A 4 14.71 1.65 -3.71
N ALA A 5 15.36 1.22 -4.79
CA ALA A 5 14.69 0.66 -5.97
C ALA A 5 13.84 -0.57 -5.61
N TYR A 6 14.29 -1.38 -4.63
CA TYR A 6 13.50 -2.50 -4.13
C TYR A 6 12.21 -2.04 -3.43
N VAL A 7 12.30 -1.02 -2.56
CA VAL A 7 11.13 -0.46 -1.85
C VAL A 7 10.14 0.15 -2.83
N GLU A 8 10.64 0.91 -3.82
CA GLU A 8 9.83 1.49 -4.88
C GLU A 8 9.09 0.41 -5.69
N LEU A 9 9.82 -0.63 -6.13
CA LEU A 9 9.23 -1.75 -6.86
C LEU A 9 8.13 -2.47 -6.07
N VAL A 10 8.35 -2.69 -4.77
CA VAL A 10 7.34 -3.28 -3.89
C VAL A 10 6.09 -2.40 -3.80
N GLY A 11 6.27 -1.07 -3.65
CA GLY A 11 5.18 -0.10 -3.64
C GLY A 11 4.36 -0.16 -4.93
N LEU A 12 5.02 0.00 -6.08
CA LEU A 12 4.39 -0.03 -7.40
C LEU A 12 3.64 -1.34 -7.66
N VAL A 13 4.25 -2.49 -7.39
CA VAL A 13 3.62 -3.80 -7.61
C VAL A 13 2.42 -4.01 -6.69
N ALA A 14 2.54 -3.66 -5.40
CA ALA A 14 1.43 -3.82 -4.46
C ALA A 14 0.23 -2.93 -4.82
N GLN A 15 0.50 -1.67 -5.17
CA GLN A 15 -0.53 -0.69 -5.49
C GLN A 15 -1.21 -0.96 -6.84
N SER A 16 -0.43 -1.27 -7.89
CA SER A 16 -0.98 -1.67 -9.18
C SER A 16 -1.82 -2.94 -9.07
N ASN A 17 -1.37 -3.94 -8.30
CA ASN A 17 -2.15 -5.14 -8.05
C ASN A 17 -3.49 -4.83 -7.38
N CYS A 18 -3.50 -3.92 -6.39
CA CYS A 18 -4.72 -3.47 -5.71
C CYS A 18 -5.75 -2.90 -6.70
N VAL A 19 -5.31 -1.99 -7.56
CA VAL A 19 -6.15 -1.32 -8.56
C VAL A 19 -6.63 -2.30 -9.64
N ASP A 20 -5.73 -3.13 -10.16
CA ASP A 20 -6.06 -4.12 -11.19
C ASP A 20 -7.06 -5.16 -10.71
N ARG A 21 -6.88 -5.69 -9.49
CA ARG A 21 -7.82 -6.69 -8.93
C ARG A 21 -9.19 -6.07 -8.69
N PHE A 22 -9.25 -4.80 -8.30
CA PHE A 22 -10.50 -4.08 -8.16
C PHE A 22 -11.20 -3.89 -9.52
N ALA A 23 -10.45 -3.50 -10.56
CA ALA A 23 -10.98 -3.40 -11.93
C ALA A 23 -11.46 -4.76 -12.45
N ASP A 24 -10.67 -5.82 -12.27
CA ASP A 24 -11.02 -7.19 -12.66
C ASP A 24 -12.33 -7.64 -11.98
N ALA A 25 -12.51 -7.36 -10.69
CA ALA A 25 -13.70 -7.73 -9.93
C ALA A 25 -14.97 -6.99 -10.37
N LEU A 26 -14.81 -5.81 -10.97
CA LEU A 26 -15.90 -5.01 -11.54
C LEU A 26 -16.08 -5.21 -13.05
N GLU A 27 -15.32 -6.12 -13.66
CA GLU A 27 -15.28 -6.34 -15.11
C GLU A 27 -14.95 -5.06 -15.90
N LEU A 28 -14.15 -4.18 -15.31
CA LEU A 28 -13.67 -2.96 -15.94
C LEU A 28 -12.34 -3.19 -16.67
N PRO A 29 -12.07 -2.44 -17.75
CA PRO A 29 -10.72 -2.39 -18.32
C PRO A 29 -9.71 -1.95 -17.25
N ARG A 30 -8.54 -2.60 -17.22
CA ARG A 30 -7.43 -2.18 -16.37
C ARG A 30 -6.91 -0.82 -16.85
N ILE A 31 -6.29 -0.09 -15.92
CA ILE A 31 -5.62 1.17 -16.24
C ILE A 31 -4.28 0.82 -16.89
N GLU A 32 -4.09 1.24 -18.14
CA GLU A 32 -2.80 1.11 -18.81
C GLU A 32 -1.77 2.02 -18.12
N LEU A 33 -0.55 1.49 -17.96
CA LEU A 33 0.57 2.29 -17.48
C LEU A 33 1.09 3.18 -18.59
N ASP A 34 1.49 4.40 -18.23
CA ASP A 34 2.17 5.29 -19.17
C ASP A 34 3.48 4.66 -19.66
N GLU A 35 3.92 5.04 -20.86
CA GLU A 35 5.22 4.63 -21.37
C GLU A 35 6.32 5.06 -20.38
N PRO A 36 7.31 4.18 -20.07
CA PRO A 36 8.40 4.52 -19.18
C PRO A 36 9.13 5.77 -19.67
N ALA A 37 9.20 6.80 -18.84
CA ALA A 37 9.97 7.99 -19.14
C ALA A 37 11.48 7.72 -18.97
N ASP A 38 12.30 8.36 -19.80
CA ASP A 38 13.75 8.36 -19.62
C ASP A 38 14.13 9.08 -18.32
N GLY A 39 15.00 8.45 -17.52
CA GLY A 39 15.51 9.03 -16.28
C GLY A 39 15.75 7.98 -15.19
N PRO A 40 16.33 8.38 -14.04
CA PRO A 40 16.32 7.52 -12.87
C PRO A 40 14.88 7.29 -12.38
N PRO A 41 14.57 6.10 -11.82
CA PRO A 41 13.27 5.83 -11.21
C PRO A 41 12.96 6.83 -10.07
N GLY A 42 11.67 7.08 -9.83
CA GLY A 42 11.16 8.35 -9.34
C GLY A 42 10.96 8.42 -7.82
N ARG A 43 11.86 9.16 -7.15
CA ARG A 43 11.66 10.25 -6.15
C ARG A 43 12.86 10.25 -5.19
N GLU A 44 13.24 11.41 -4.67
CA GLU A 44 14.27 11.52 -3.63
C GLU A 44 13.91 10.63 -2.45
N GLY A 45 14.80 9.68 -2.13
CA GLY A 45 14.64 8.87 -0.94
C GLY A 45 14.66 9.75 0.31
N ALA A 46 13.89 9.38 1.33
CA ALA A 46 13.97 10.02 2.63
C ALA A 46 15.21 9.50 3.40
N PRO A 47 15.74 10.27 4.37
CA PRO A 47 16.72 9.76 5.33
C PRO A 47 16.17 8.50 6.02
N ALA A 48 16.71 7.34 5.65
CA ALA A 48 16.26 6.03 6.09
C ALA A 48 17.45 5.09 6.28
N ALA A 49 17.29 4.12 7.17
CA ALA A 49 18.32 3.12 7.42
C ALA A 49 17.72 1.74 7.72
N VAL A 50 18.47 0.70 7.40
CA VAL A 50 18.19 -0.67 7.81
C VAL A 50 18.59 -0.79 9.29
N LYS A 51 17.60 -0.79 10.21
CA LYS A 51 17.82 -0.95 11.66
C LYS A 51 17.17 -2.22 12.20
N TYR A 52 15.84 -2.28 12.14
CA TYR A 52 15.01 -3.39 12.67
C TYR A 52 14.21 -4.10 11.58
N HIS A 53 14.27 -3.60 10.36
CA HIS A 53 13.61 -4.11 9.16
C HIS A 53 14.69 -4.50 8.15
N TRP A 54 14.34 -5.32 7.18
CA TRP A 54 15.27 -5.76 6.12
C TRP A 54 15.34 -4.79 4.93
N VAL A 55 14.47 -3.78 4.91
CA VAL A 55 14.49 -2.62 4.00
C VAL A 55 14.84 -1.34 4.77
N PRO A 56 15.37 -0.30 4.11
CA PRO A 56 15.58 0.99 4.76
C PRO A 56 14.25 1.56 5.25
N THR A 57 14.21 2.04 6.49
CA THR A 57 13.00 2.69 7.04
C THR A 57 13.38 4.00 7.71
N ALA A 58 12.51 5.00 7.59
CA ALA A 58 12.63 6.26 8.31
C ALA A 58 12.35 6.04 9.80
N ASP A 59 12.91 6.91 10.65
CA ASP A 59 12.74 6.86 12.10
C ASP A 59 11.40 7.50 12.52
N ILE A 60 10.29 6.84 12.17
CA ILE A 60 8.92 7.31 12.41
C ILE A 60 8.16 6.38 13.36
N LYS A 61 7.25 6.95 14.15
CA LYS A 61 6.37 6.23 15.09
C LYS A 61 5.07 5.78 14.43
N MET A 62 5.18 4.92 13.41
CA MET A 62 4.04 4.42 12.62
C MET A 62 4.01 2.88 12.58
N PRO A 63 2.87 2.25 12.22
CA PRO A 63 2.80 0.81 11.97
C PRO A 63 3.82 0.33 10.93
N ASN A 64 4.22 -0.95 11.01
CA ASN A 64 5.28 -1.51 10.15
C ASN A 64 4.95 -1.44 8.64
N VAL A 65 3.69 -1.56 8.24
CA VAL A 65 3.25 -1.38 6.85
C VAL A 65 3.60 0.00 6.29
N ILE A 66 3.51 1.05 7.10
CA ILE A 66 3.87 2.43 6.70
C ILE A 66 5.39 2.63 6.76
N LYS A 67 6.05 2.00 7.73
CA LYS A 67 7.50 2.05 7.82
C LYS A 67 8.16 1.38 6.62
N ALA A 68 7.61 0.28 6.12
CA ALA A 68 8.17 -0.49 5.01
C ALA A 68 8.35 0.33 3.72
N LEU A 69 7.48 1.32 3.46
CA LEU A 69 7.56 2.20 2.29
C LEU A 69 8.17 3.58 2.61
N SER A 70 8.58 3.82 3.85
CA SER A 70 9.01 5.17 4.30
C SER A 70 10.32 5.66 3.71
N ALA A 71 11.12 4.79 3.12
CA ALA A 71 12.30 5.18 2.36
C ALA A 71 11.96 5.88 1.03
N VAL A 72 10.75 5.65 0.48
CA VAL A 72 10.25 6.27 -0.75
C VAL A 72 8.92 6.97 -0.43
N PRO A 73 8.93 8.26 -0.06
CA PRO A 73 7.73 8.96 0.40
C PRO A 73 6.54 8.92 -0.57
N ALA A 74 6.82 8.86 -1.88
CA ALA A 74 5.80 8.71 -2.93
C ALA A 74 4.93 7.47 -2.72
N GLU A 75 5.56 6.33 -2.42
CA GLU A 75 4.87 5.06 -2.26
C GLU A 75 4.03 5.02 -0.99
N ASN A 76 4.47 5.73 0.06
CA ASN A 76 3.66 5.90 1.26
C ASN A 76 2.43 6.78 1.03
N GLU A 77 2.59 7.86 0.26
CA GLU A 77 1.48 8.73 -0.14
C GLU A 77 0.44 7.95 -0.95
N ALA A 78 0.89 7.16 -1.93
CA ALA A 78 0.01 6.34 -2.76
C ALA A 78 -0.70 5.25 -1.93
N LEU A 79 -0.01 4.61 -0.99
CA LEU A 79 -0.64 3.69 -0.02
C LEU A 79 -1.78 4.37 0.75
N PHE A 80 -1.59 5.62 1.20
CA PHE A 80 -2.64 6.35 1.93
C PHE A 80 -3.86 6.64 1.06
N ILE A 81 -3.63 7.09 -0.18
CA ILE A 81 -4.70 7.36 -1.16
C ILE A 81 -5.52 6.09 -1.41
N LEU A 82 -4.86 4.96 -1.68
CA LEU A 82 -5.55 3.69 -1.95
C LEU A 82 -6.25 3.13 -0.72
N SER A 83 -5.66 3.26 0.47
CA SER A 83 -6.29 2.82 1.72
C SER A 83 -7.58 3.58 2.01
N ASP A 84 -7.61 4.90 1.82
CA ASP A 84 -8.84 5.70 2.00
C ASP A 84 -9.94 5.33 0.99
N ALA A 85 -9.55 5.04 -0.26
CA ALA A 85 -10.48 4.68 -1.32
C ALA A 85 -11.04 3.25 -1.20
N GLN A 86 -10.21 2.26 -0.86
CA GLN A 86 -10.54 0.82 -0.98
C GLN A 86 -10.63 0.07 0.35
N TYR A 87 -10.25 0.68 1.48
CA TYR A 87 -10.27 0.03 2.79
C TYR A 87 -10.77 0.98 3.88
N VAL A 88 -9.86 1.66 4.57
CA VAL A 88 -10.13 2.61 5.65
C VAL A 88 -9.07 3.71 5.60
N PRO A 89 -9.43 4.99 5.82
CA PRO A 89 -8.46 6.04 6.02
C PRO A 89 -7.46 5.68 7.12
N MET A 90 -6.18 5.95 6.86
CA MET A 90 -5.10 5.54 7.77
C MET A 90 -5.23 6.12 9.18
N GLU A 91 -5.76 7.33 9.31
CA GLU A 91 -6.03 8.00 10.59
C GLU A 91 -7.15 7.32 11.40
N ARG A 92 -7.99 6.49 10.75
CA ARG A 92 -9.13 5.81 11.38
C ARG A 92 -8.89 4.32 11.64
N VAL A 93 -7.80 3.74 11.13
CA VAL A 93 -7.50 2.30 11.23
C VAL A 93 -7.62 1.76 12.67
N ARG A 94 -7.17 2.52 13.67
CA ARG A 94 -7.15 2.10 15.09
C ARG A 94 -8.41 2.44 15.90
N GLY A 95 -9.29 3.30 15.39
CA GLY A 95 -10.38 3.88 16.20
C GLY A 95 -11.78 3.61 15.67
N ASP A 96 -11.94 3.41 14.36
CA ASP A 96 -13.25 3.31 13.72
C ASP A 96 -13.63 1.86 13.44
N VAL A 97 -14.22 1.16 14.40
CA VAL A 97 -14.57 -0.26 14.25
C VAL A 97 -16.01 -0.53 13.80
N VAL A 98 -16.81 0.52 13.59
CA VAL A 98 -18.26 0.40 13.35
C VAL A 98 -18.80 1.21 12.16
N SER A 99 -17.97 1.98 11.44
CA SER A 99 -18.46 2.78 10.31
C SER A 99 -19.08 1.95 9.19
N ASP A 100 -20.01 2.58 8.48
CA ASP A 100 -20.76 2.08 7.33
C ASP A 100 -20.34 2.82 6.05
N ARG A 101 -19.03 2.93 5.79
CA ARG A 101 -18.54 3.59 4.57
C ARG A 101 -18.99 2.83 3.32
N ASN A 102 -19.63 3.56 2.42
CA ASN A 102 -20.19 3.06 1.17
C ASN A 102 -21.26 1.99 1.40
N SER A 103 -21.09 0.80 0.84
CA SER A 103 -22.05 -0.30 0.89
C SER A 103 -21.71 -1.37 1.94
N LEU A 104 -20.56 -1.25 2.62
CA LEU A 104 -20.07 -2.24 3.57
C LEU A 104 -19.77 -1.62 4.94
N THR A 105 -20.14 -2.35 5.99
CA THR A 105 -19.73 -2.01 7.35
C THR A 105 -18.27 -2.38 7.59
N ARG A 106 -17.60 -1.71 8.53
CA ARG A 106 -16.22 -1.99 8.91
C ARG A 106 -15.99 -3.48 9.23
N PRO A 107 -16.83 -4.19 10.02
CA PRO A 107 -16.65 -5.62 10.23
C PRO A 107 -16.73 -6.45 8.95
N GLN A 108 -17.59 -6.09 7.98
CA GLN A 108 -17.66 -6.79 6.69
C GLN A 108 -16.38 -6.58 5.88
N ILE A 109 -15.84 -5.35 5.86
CA ILE A 109 -14.56 -5.03 5.24
C ILE A 109 -13.44 -5.88 5.85
N GLU A 110 -13.36 -5.97 7.19
CA GLU A 110 -12.33 -6.77 7.86
C GLU A 110 -12.45 -8.28 7.59
N VAL A 111 -13.67 -8.81 7.48
CA VAL A 111 -13.88 -10.22 7.09
C VAL A 111 -13.37 -10.48 5.67
N LEU A 112 -13.61 -9.55 4.73
CA LEU A 112 -13.09 -9.64 3.36
C LEU A 112 -11.56 -9.54 3.34
N ALA A 113 -10.98 -8.61 4.09
CA ALA A 113 -9.54 -8.44 4.23
C ALA A 113 -8.89 -9.71 4.80
N ALA A 114 -9.39 -10.22 5.93
CA ALA A 114 -8.87 -11.43 6.57
C ALA A 114 -8.98 -12.67 5.67
N ARG A 115 -10.10 -12.84 4.95
CA ARG A 115 -10.26 -13.95 4.00
C ARG A 115 -9.29 -13.84 2.83
N THR A 116 -9.11 -12.64 2.28
CA THR A 116 -8.19 -12.37 1.18
C THR A 116 -6.75 -12.63 1.60
N SER A 117 -6.34 -12.15 2.79
CA SER A 117 -5.03 -12.43 3.37
C SER A 117 -4.81 -13.93 3.57
N LYS A 118 -5.82 -14.64 4.09
CA LYS A 118 -5.75 -16.10 4.29
C LYS A 118 -5.57 -16.86 2.98
N LEU A 119 -6.29 -16.49 1.93
CA LEU A 119 -6.18 -17.13 0.61
C LEU A 119 -4.82 -16.87 -0.06
N ASN A 120 -4.20 -15.73 0.23
CA ASN A 120 -2.87 -15.37 -0.28
C ASN A 120 -1.72 -15.75 0.66
N GLU A 121 -2.00 -16.48 1.74
CA GLU A 121 -1.00 -16.85 2.76
C GLU A 121 -0.21 -15.64 3.32
N CYS A 122 -0.87 -14.47 3.36
CA CYS A 122 -0.27 -13.25 3.88
C CYS A 122 -0.18 -13.33 5.40
N PHE A 123 1.05 -13.32 5.93
CA PHE A 123 1.31 -13.47 7.37
C PHE A 123 1.04 -12.19 8.19
N TYR A 124 1.33 -11.03 7.62
CA TYR A 124 1.23 -9.74 8.29
C TYR A 124 -0.23 -9.34 8.50
#